data_AF-A0A7J9YIG5-F1
#
_entry.id   AF-A0A7J9YIG5-F1
#
_cell.length_a   1.000
_cell.length_b   1.000
_cell.length_c   1.000
_cell.angle_alpha   90.00
_cell.angle_beta   90.00
_cell.angle_gamma   90.00
#
_symmetry.space_group_name_H-M   'P 1'
#
loop_
_entity.id
_entity.type
_entity.pdbx_description
1 polymer ?
#
loop_
_entity_poly.entity_id
_entity_poly.type
_entity_poly.pdbx_seq_one_letter_code
_entity_poly.pdbx_strand_id
1 'polypeptide(L)'
;EDQWPTAQALLREIGGEYGFTKVSLDISRGGVRTFELADETGAKLTIMVNSYGYTVLGVSTGCHLRAEAKERGRPITDADKKVIRSSRSAEPS
;
A
#
# COMPACT_ATOMS: atom_id res chain seq x y z
N GLU A 1 18.30 -13.75 -20.10
CA GLU A 1 17.75 -12.48 -20.62
C GLU A 1 17.20 -11.65 -19.47
N ASP A 2 17.17 -10.33 -19.62
CA ASP A 2 16.64 -9.42 -18.60
C ASP A 2 15.11 -9.36 -18.67
N GLN A 3 14.43 -9.92 -17.67
CA GLN A 3 12.96 -10.01 -17.58
C GLN A 3 12.31 -8.82 -16.90
N TRP A 4 13.09 -7.82 -16.46
CA TRP A 4 12.56 -6.68 -15.71
C TRP A 4 11.57 -5.81 -16.50
N PRO A 5 11.81 -5.48 -17.80
CA PRO A 5 10.82 -4.75 -18.59
C PRO A 5 9.49 -5.49 -18.69
N THR A 6 9.53 -6.82 -18.83
CA THR A 6 8.33 -7.68 -18.83
C THR A 6 7.59 -7.61 -17.50
N ALA A 7 8.31 -7.67 -16.37
CA ALA A 7 7.71 -7.56 -15.06
C ALA A 7 7.03 -6.20 -14.82
N GLN A 8 7.66 -5.10 -15.29
CA GLN A 8 7.06 -3.77 -15.23
C GLN A 8 5.80 -3.66 -16.11
N ALA A 9 5.81 -4.28 -17.30
CA ALA A 9 4.64 -4.30 -18.19
C ALA A 9 3.47 -5.06 -17.55
N LEU A 10 3.71 -6.25 -17.00
CA LEU A 10 2.70 -7.03 -16.29
C LEU A 10 2.14 -6.30 -15.07
N LEU A 11 3.01 -5.61 -14.31
CA LEU A 11 2.54 -4.84 -13.15
C LEU A 11 1.62 -3.69 -13.58
N ARG A 12 1.91 -3.03 -14.71
CA ARG A 12 1.06 -1.96 -15.28
C ARG A 12 -0.26 -2.50 -15.80
N GLU A 13 -0.24 -3.63 -16.50
CA GLU A 13 -1.44 -4.27 -17.04
C GLU A 13 -2.38 -4.68 -15.90
N ILE A 14 -1.91 -5.52 -14.99
CA ILE A 14 -2.70 -6.04 -13.87
C ILE A 14 -3.07 -4.90 -12.92
N GLY A 15 -2.11 -4.06 -12.52
CA GLY A 15 -2.35 -2.95 -11.62
C GLY A 15 -3.32 -1.91 -12.19
N GLY A 16 -3.29 -1.70 -13.51
CA GLY A 16 -4.18 -0.78 -14.22
C GLY A 16 -5.66 -1.18 -14.09
N GLU A 17 -5.97 -2.48 -14.08
CA GLU A 17 -7.34 -2.98 -13.86
C GLU A 17 -7.90 -2.60 -12.48
N TYR A 18 -7.03 -2.36 -11.51
CA TYR A 18 -7.38 -1.98 -10.13
C TYR A 18 -7.12 -0.49 -9.81
N GLY A 19 -6.80 0.33 -10.83
CA GLY A 19 -6.60 1.77 -10.66
C GLY A 19 -5.18 2.19 -10.28
N PHE A 20 -4.21 1.27 -10.20
CA PHE A 20 -2.79 1.60 -10.00
C PHE A 20 -2.17 2.08 -11.32
N THR A 21 -2.42 3.31 -11.71
CA THR A 21 -2.03 3.85 -13.03
C THR A 21 -0.82 4.78 -12.99
N LYS A 22 -0.45 5.29 -11.81
CA LYS A 22 0.64 6.27 -11.67
C LYS A 22 1.93 5.59 -11.23
N VAL A 23 3.01 5.73 -12.01
CA VAL A 23 4.35 5.34 -11.55
C VAL A 23 4.78 6.29 -10.43
N SER A 24 4.96 5.75 -9.22
CA SER A 24 5.42 6.51 -8.05
C SER A 24 6.90 6.27 -7.73
N LEU A 25 7.46 5.15 -8.18
CA LEU A 25 8.88 4.83 -8.04
C LEU A 25 9.36 3.95 -9.20
N ASP A 26 10.49 4.31 -9.79
CA ASP A 26 11.22 3.48 -10.74
C ASP A 26 12.72 3.64 -10.50
N ILE A 27 13.33 2.65 -9.85
CA ILE A 27 14.74 2.65 -9.46
C ILE A 27 15.39 1.38 -9.99
N SER A 28 16.54 1.53 -10.63
CA SER A 28 17.44 0.43 -10.97
C SER A 28 18.88 0.84 -10.66
N ARG A 29 19.41 0.42 -9.49
CA ARG A 29 20.77 0.76 -9.05
C ARG A 29 21.34 -0.31 -8.13
N GLY A 30 22.63 -0.65 -8.33
CA GLY A 30 23.39 -1.47 -7.39
C GLY A 30 22.84 -2.89 -7.20
N GLY A 31 22.32 -3.50 -8.27
CA GLY A 31 21.67 -4.82 -8.20
C GLY A 31 20.28 -4.79 -7.55
N VAL A 32 19.78 -3.62 -7.15
CA VAL A 32 18.42 -3.42 -6.66
C VAL A 32 17.56 -2.81 -7.75
N ARG A 33 16.37 -3.36 -7.95
CA ARG A 33 15.35 -2.84 -8.85
C ARG A 33 14.05 -2.70 -8.10
N THR A 34 13.41 -1.54 -8.17
CA THR A 34 12.11 -1.31 -7.55
C THR A 34 11.23 -0.57 -8.54
N PHE A 35 10.03 -1.08 -8.73
CA PHE A 35 9.00 -0.44 -9.53
C PHE A 35 7.71 -0.38 -8.71
N GLU A 36 7.13 0.80 -8.58
CA GLU A 36 5.94 1.07 -7.78
C GLU A 36 4.91 1.83 -8.61
N LEU A 37 3.67 1.33 -8.55
CA LEU A 37 2.49 2.00 -9.05
C LEU A 37 1.64 2.47 -7.87
N ALA A 38 0.97 3.60 -8.03
CA ALA A 38 0.05 4.17 -7.06
C ALA A 38 -1.31 4.44 -7.70
N ASP A 39 -2.36 4.36 -6.88
CA ASP A 39 -3.71 4.81 -7.23
C ASP A 39 -3.99 6.25 -6.73
N GLU A 40 -5.21 6.73 -6.95
CA GLU A 40 -5.65 8.07 -6.49
C GLU A 40 -5.86 8.16 -4.96
N THR A 41 -5.98 7.02 -4.27
CA THR A 41 -6.20 6.94 -2.81
C THR A 41 -4.88 6.88 -2.02
N GLY A 42 -3.75 6.79 -2.71
CA GLY A 42 -2.43 6.59 -2.13
C GLY A 42 -2.10 5.13 -1.82
N ALA A 43 -2.91 4.18 -2.30
CA ALA A 43 -2.54 2.78 -2.33
C ALA A 43 -1.33 2.57 -3.25
N LYS A 44 -0.53 1.53 -2.99
CA LYS A 44 0.68 1.21 -3.75
C LYS A 44 0.75 -0.27 -4.09
N LEU A 45 1.22 -0.55 -5.30
CA LEU A 45 1.57 -1.86 -5.81
C LEU A 45 3.05 -1.84 -6.20
N THR A 46 3.86 -2.66 -5.55
CA THR A 46 5.32 -2.63 -5.68
C THR A 46 5.86 -3.99 -6.09
N ILE A 47 6.80 -4.00 -7.04
CA ILE A 47 7.72 -5.11 -7.27
C ILE A 47 9.15 -4.64 -6.98
N MET A 48 9.87 -5.44 -6.20
CA MET A 48 11.27 -5.19 -5.85
C MET A 48 12.10 -6.44 -6.07
N VAL A 49 13.28 -6.28 -6.66
CA VAL A 49 14.35 -7.26 -6.70
C VAL A 49 15.52 -6.70 -5.93
N ASN A 50 16.02 -7.44 -4.94
CA ASN A 50 17.21 -7.01 -4.20
C ASN A 50 18.50 -7.60 -4.78
N SER A 51 19.65 -7.13 -4.30
CA SER A 51 20.97 -7.56 -4.76
C SER A 51 21.28 -9.04 -4.53
N TYR A 52 20.49 -9.74 -3.72
CA TYR A 52 20.61 -11.17 -3.47
C TYR A 52 19.70 -12.00 -4.39
N GLY A 53 18.95 -11.36 -5.30
CA GLY A 53 18.06 -12.02 -6.25
C GLY A 53 16.67 -12.34 -5.71
N TYR A 54 16.32 -11.90 -4.49
CA TYR A 54 14.96 -12.09 -3.98
C TYR A 54 14.00 -11.12 -4.65
N THR A 55 12.86 -11.65 -5.08
CA THR A 55 11.73 -10.86 -5.60
C THR A 55 10.68 -10.70 -4.52
N VAL A 56 10.26 -9.46 -4.28
CA VAL A 56 9.21 -9.10 -3.32
C VAL A 56 8.10 -8.41 -4.09
N LEU A 57 6.87 -8.89 -3.91
CA LEU A 57 5.65 -8.23 -4.34
C LEU A 57 4.97 -7.66 -3.09
N GLY A 58 4.60 -6.38 -3.16
CA GLY A 58 3.95 -5.66 -2.07
C GLY A 58 2.69 -4.96 -2.55
N VAL A 59 1.64 -5.02 -1.74
CA VAL A 59 0.42 -4.23 -1.91
C VAL A 59 0.13 -3.53 -0.60
N SER A 60 0.02 -2.21 -0.64
CA SER A 60 -0.41 -1.42 0.51
C SER A 60 -1.65 -0.62 0.14
N THR A 61 -2.66 -0.65 1.00
CA THR A 61 -3.90 0.11 0.82
C THR A 61 -3.69 1.59 1.10
N GLY A 62 -4.43 2.45 0.40
CA GLY A 62 -4.53 3.87 0.70
C GLY A 62 -5.30 4.14 2.00
N CYS A 63 -5.50 5.43 2.29
CA CYS A 63 -6.27 5.86 3.45
C CYS A 63 -7.72 5.35 3.36
N HIS A 64 -8.13 4.51 4.31
CA HIS A 64 -9.50 4.01 4.37
C HIS A 64 -10.02 4.02 5.81
N LEU A 65 -11.33 4.16 5.94
CA LEU A 65 -12.00 4.04 7.24
C LEU A 65 -11.90 2.60 7.74
N ARG A 66 -11.64 2.44 9.04
CA ARG A 66 -11.78 1.16 9.73
C ARG A 66 -13.23 0.68 9.69
N ALA A 67 -13.47 -0.62 9.83
CA ALA A 67 -14.80 -1.22 9.77
C ALA A 67 -15.78 -0.55 10.74
N GLU A 68 -15.35 -0.30 11.98
CA GLU A 68 -16.16 0.33 13.02
C GLU A 68 -16.53 1.78 12.66
N ALA A 69 -15.65 2.46 11.93
CA ALA A 69 -15.95 3.81 11.44
C ALA A 69 -16.93 3.80 10.27
N LYS A 70 -16.92 2.75 9.43
CA LYS A 70 -17.92 2.54 8.36
C LYS A 70 -19.30 2.23 8.96
N GLU A 71 -19.36 1.32 9.92
CA GLU A 71 -20.61 0.93 10.61
C GLU A 71 -21.26 2.12 11.34
N ARG A 72 -20.45 2.96 11.99
CA ARG A 72 -20.97 4.13 12.71
C ARG A 72 -21.69 5.13 11.80
N GLY A 73 -21.31 5.24 10.51
CA GLY A 73 -21.95 6.13 9.55
C GLY A 73 -21.86 7.64 9.84
N ARG A 74 -21.15 8.05 10.91
CA ARG A 74 -20.94 9.45 11.31
C ARG A 74 -19.50 9.70 11.80
N PRO A 75 -19.02 10.96 11.72
CA PRO A 75 -17.74 11.35 12.33
C PRO A 75 -17.66 11.01 13.82
N ILE A 76 -16.43 10.85 14.31
CA ILE A 76 -16.14 10.66 15.74
C ILE A 76 -16.45 11.96 16.48
N THR A 77 -17.30 11.91 17.49
CA THR A 77 -17.57 13.03 18.41
C THR A 77 -16.54 13.06 19.54
N ASP A 78 -16.45 14.17 20.27
CA ASP A 78 -15.53 14.25 21.42
C ASP A 78 -15.89 13.26 22.54
N ALA A 79 -17.17 12.90 22.68
CA ALA A 79 -17.61 11.83 23.57
C ALA A 79 -17.03 10.46 23.14
N ASP A 80 -17.10 10.14 21.84
CA ASP A 80 -16.54 8.90 21.28
C ASP A 80 -15.01 8.85 21.47
N LYS A 81 -14.31 9.98 21.28
CA LYS A 81 -12.85 10.08 21.51
C LYS A 81 -12.48 9.73 22.95
N LYS A 82 -13.29 10.18 23.92
CA LYS A 82 -13.06 9.90 25.35
C LYS A 82 -13.17 8.41 25.65
N VAL A 83 -14.15 7.73 25.04
CA VAL A 83 -14.34 6.27 25.17
C VAL A 83 -13.18 5.51 24.51
N ILE A 84 -12.83 5.83 23.27
CA ILE A 84 -11.72 5.17 22.53
C ILE A 84 -10.38 5.35 23.24
N ARG A 85 -10.12 6.54 23.80
CA ARG A 85 -8.88 6.80 24.55
C ARG A 85 -8.85 6.03 25.87
N SER A 86 -10.00 5.86 26.53
CA SER A 86 -10.10 5.08 27.76
C SER A 86 -9.93 3.58 27.52
N SER A 87 -10.37 3.04 26.38
CA SER A 87 -10.25 1.61 26.07
C SER A 87 -8.83 1.22 25.66
N ARG A 88 -8.07 2.10 25.01
CA ARG A 88 -6.65 1.88 24.65
C ARG A 88 -5.70 1.85 25.85
N SER A 89 -6.07 2.48 26.96
CA SER A 89 -5.28 2.42 28.20
C SER A 89 -5.47 1.13 29.01
N ALA A 90 -6.30 0.20 28.52
CA ALA A 90 -6.66 -1.03 29.23
C ALA A 90 -6.04 -2.31 28.64
N GLU A 91 -5.24 -2.23 27.56
CA GLU A 91 -4.51 -3.40 27.04
C GLU A 91 -3.18 -3.56 27.80
N PRO A 92 -2.94 -4.69 28.51
CA PRO A 92 -1.67 -4.95 29.14
C PRO A 92 -0.60 -5.25 28.08
N SER A 93 0.61 -4.75 28.34
CA SER A 93 1.81 -4.92 27.51
C SER A 93 2.30 -6.36 27.44
#